data_AF-A0A3P8YYN2-F1
#
_entry.id   AF-A0A3P8YYN2-F1
#
_cell.length_a   1.000
_cell.length_b   1.000
_cell.length_c   1.000
_cell.angle_alpha   90.00
_cell.angle_beta   90.00
_cell.angle_gamma   90.00
#
_symmetry.space_group_name_H-M   'P 1'
#
loop_
_entity.id
_entity.type
_entity.pdbx_description
1 polymer ?
#
loop_
_entity_poly.entity_id
_entity_poly.type
_entity_poly.pdbx_seq_one_letter_code
_entity_poly.pdbx_strand_id
1 'polypeptide(L)'
;MAACVMLRCLSSNFTSALSLLSRSAQLPPTRLVSRPYLLRTLSTATQLPSALKFTDKHEWIRVEGGLGTVGISNFAQEALGDVVYCGLPEVGTQLAQADEFGALESVKAASELYSPLTGEVMEVNQLLADKPGLINKSCYKDGWLMKMTIAKPEELDALMDEKAYERYIRSMED
;
A
#
# COMPACT_ATOMS: atom_id res chain seq x y z
N MET A 1 -39.55 -23.05 -43.42
CA MET A 1 -39.17 -24.14 -42.50
C MET A 1 -39.67 -23.78 -41.11
N ALA A 2 -40.44 -24.69 -40.53
CA ALA A 2 -41.23 -24.52 -39.31
C ALA A 2 -40.48 -25.02 -38.06
N ALA A 3 -41.17 -24.96 -36.92
CA ALA A 3 -40.82 -25.37 -35.54
C ALA A 3 -40.16 -24.23 -34.72
N CYS A 4 -40.84 -23.53 -33.80
CA CYS A 4 -41.86 -23.90 -32.80
C CYS A 4 -41.33 -24.91 -31.77
N VAL A 5 -40.78 -24.40 -30.65
CA VAL A 5 -40.71 -25.11 -29.37
C VAL A 5 -41.11 -24.13 -28.27
N MET A 6 -42.35 -24.31 -27.81
CA MET A 6 -42.87 -23.84 -26.53
C MET A 6 -42.44 -24.81 -25.43
N LEU A 7 -42.06 -24.34 -24.25
CA LEU A 7 -42.31 -25.00 -22.95
C LEU A 7 -42.08 -23.96 -21.84
N ARG A 8 -43.13 -23.25 -21.43
CA ARG A 8 -44.04 -23.51 -20.28
C ARG A 8 -43.41 -23.25 -18.92
N CYS A 9 -43.91 -22.15 -18.32
CA CYS A 9 -43.95 -21.85 -16.90
C CYS A 9 -44.45 -23.02 -16.04
N LEU A 10 -43.95 -23.11 -14.81
CA LEU A 10 -44.70 -23.60 -13.66
C LEU A 10 -44.32 -22.76 -12.44
N SER A 11 -45.30 -22.00 -11.97
CA SER A 11 -45.33 -21.26 -10.73
C SER A 11 -45.84 -22.13 -9.58
N SER A 12 -45.78 -21.54 -8.37
CA SER A 12 -46.73 -21.69 -7.25
C SER A 12 -46.23 -22.47 -6.02
N ASN A 13 -45.90 -21.67 -4.99
CA ASN A 13 -46.52 -21.62 -3.65
C ASN A 13 -47.11 -22.91 -3.07
N PHE A 14 -46.83 -23.21 -1.79
CA PHE A 14 -47.87 -23.19 -0.75
C PHE A 14 -47.29 -23.30 0.68
N THR A 15 -48.06 -22.71 1.59
CA THR A 15 -47.92 -22.35 3.00
C THR A 15 -47.73 -23.46 4.04
N SER A 16 -47.00 -23.10 5.09
CA SER A 16 -47.28 -23.21 6.54
C SER A 16 -48.14 -24.36 7.07
N ALA A 17 -47.57 -25.12 8.01
CA ALA A 17 -48.32 -25.75 9.09
C ALA A 17 -47.51 -25.74 10.39
N LEU A 18 -47.96 -24.89 11.32
CA LEU A 18 -47.61 -24.91 12.74
C LEU A 18 -48.17 -26.17 13.39
N SER A 19 -47.38 -26.82 14.24
CA SER A 19 -47.92 -27.67 15.32
C SER A 19 -47.18 -27.35 16.61
N LEU A 20 -47.97 -26.81 17.55
CA LEU A 20 -47.65 -26.54 18.94
C LEU A 20 -47.74 -27.83 19.76
N LEU A 21 -46.98 -27.84 20.86
CA LEU A 21 -47.13 -28.54 22.15
C LEU A 21 -45.82 -29.24 22.52
N SER A 22 -45.01 -28.58 23.36
CA SER A 22 -45.08 -28.69 24.82
C SER A 22 -44.33 -29.92 25.32
N ARG A 23 -43.10 -29.70 25.80
CA ARG A 23 -42.64 -30.40 27.00
C ARG A 23 -41.57 -29.63 27.73
N SER A 24 -41.82 -29.53 29.02
CA SER A 24 -41.13 -28.75 30.02
C SER A 24 -39.69 -29.20 30.24
N ALA A 25 -38.85 -28.21 30.52
CA ALA A 25 -37.83 -28.16 31.57
C ALA A 25 -36.94 -29.39 31.81
N GLN A 26 -35.64 -29.21 31.60
CA GLN A 26 -34.63 -29.43 32.65
C GLN A 26 -33.27 -28.86 32.23
N LEU A 27 -32.82 -27.84 32.95
CA LEU A 27 -31.48 -27.25 32.84
C LEU A 27 -30.49 -28.08 33.70
N PRO A 28 -29.34 -28.49 33.17
CA PRO A 28 -28.27 -29.06 34.00
C PRO A 28 -27.52 -27.95 34.76
N PRO A 29 -26.89 -28.30 35.91
CA PRO A 29 -26.25 -27.34 36.80
C PRO A 29 -25.01 -26.69 36.16
N THR A 30 -24.97 -25.37 36.33
CA THR A 30 -23.89 -24.45 35.99
C THR A 30 -22.57 -24.91 36.64
N ARG A 31 -21.62 -25.41 35.83
CA ARG A 31 -20.20 -25.41 36.23
C ARG A 31 -19.62 -24.04 35.92
N LEU A 32 -19.44 -23.23 36.95
CA LEU A 32 -18.55 -22.07 36.95
C LEU A 32 -17.11 -22.54 36.73
N VAL A 33 -16.67 -22.55 35.47
CA VAL A 33 -15.23 -22.54 35.19
C VAL A 33 -14.82 -21.09 35.08
N SER A 34 -14.23 -20.61 36.17
CA SER A 34 -13.47 -19.36 36.21
C SER A 34 -12.38 -19.43 35.15
N ARG A 35 -12.57 -18.71 34.03
CA ARG A 35 -11.50 -18.34 33.11
C ARG A 35 -11.10 -16.91 33.46
N PRO A 36 -10.11 -16.67 34.35
CA PRO A 36 -9.35 -15.45 34.24
C PRO A 36 -8.49 -15.56 32.97
N TYR A 37 -7.82 -14.48 32.62
CA TYR A 37 -7.08 -14.30 31.36
C TYR A 37 -7.98 -13.85 30.22
N LEU A 38 -8.49 -12.62 30.37
CA LEU A 38 -8.45 -11.66 29.27
C LEU A 38 -7.01 -11.64 28.74
N LEU A 39 -6.74 -12.45 27.72
CA LEU A 39 -5.56 -12.33 26.88
C LEU A 39 -5.75 -11.03 26.10
N ARG A 40 -5.37 -9.93 26.74
CA ARG A 40 -5.14 -8.65 26.11
C ARG A 40 -3.99 -8.89 25.14
N THR A 41 -4.33 -9.17 23.88
CA THR A 41 -3.37 -9.10 22.79
C THR A 41 -2.88 -7.66 22.77
N LEU A 42 -1.68 -7.42 23.31
CA LEU A 42 -0.96 -6.18 23.11
C LEU A 42 -0.57 -6.17 21.64
N SER A 43 -1.45 -5.64 20.80
CA SER A 43 -1.07 -5.18 19.47
C SER A 43 -0.16 -3.99 19.70
N THR A 44 1.15 -4.24 19.70
CA THR A 44 2.14 -3.17 19.60
C THR A 44 2.02 -2.61 18.19
N ALA A 45 1.07 -1.69 17.99
CA ALA A 45 1.05 -0.89 16.77
C ALA A 45 2.31 -0.02 16.80
N THR A 46 3.35 -0.48 16.13
CA THR A 46 4.61 0.25 15.99
C THR A 46 4.29 1.60 15.37
N GLN A 47 4.40 2.68 16.15
CA GLN A 47 4.24 4.03 15.63
C GLN A 47 5.45 4.33 14.76
N LEU A 48 5.28 4.17 13.45
CA LEU A 48 6.32 4.47 12.49
C LEU A 48 6.51 5.99 12.37
N PRO A 49 7.76 6.45 12.20
CA PRO A 49 8.06 7.88 12.13
C PRO A 49 7.43 8.52 10.90
N SER A 50 6.77 9.67 11.08
CA SER A 50 6.18 10.47 10.00
C SER A 50 7.19 11.36 9.26
N ALA A 51 8.47 11.28 9.63
CA ALA A 51 9.55 12.01 8.97
C ALA A 51 9.96 11.31 7.67
N LEU A 52 10.54 12.07 6.73
CA LEU A 52 11.11 11.50 5.52
C LEU A 52 12.34 10.65 5.86
N LYS A 53 12.42 9.50 5.20
CA LYS A 53 13.58 8.63 5.14
C LYS A 53 14.05 8.53 3.71
N PHE A 54 15.36 8.38 3.49
CA PHE A 54 15.98 8.44 2.17
C PHE A 54 16.87 7.22 1.91
N THR A 55 16.89 6.80 0.65
CA THR A 55 17.82 5.79 0.12
C THR A 55 19.09 6.45 -0.40
N ASP A 56 20.12 5.66 -0.65
CA ASP A 56 21.34 6.06 -1.37
C ASP A 56 21.11 6.29 -2.87
N LYS A 57 19.97 5.82 -3.39
CA LYS A 57 19.45 6.00 -4.75
C LYS A 57 18.54 7.23 -4.91
N HIS A 58 18.44 8.06 -3.88
CA HIS A 58 17.73 9.35 -3.87
C HIS A 58 16.19 9.27 -3.93
N GLU A 59 15.61 8.11 -3.63
CA GLU A 59 14.21 7.98 -3.28
C GLU A 59 13.97 8.36 -1.82
N TRP A 60 12.76 8.83 -1.54
CA TRP A 60 12.27 9.08 -0.19
C TRP A 60 11.05 8.22 0.12
N ILE A 61 10.88 7.91 1.40
CA ILE A 61 9.65 7.34 1.93
C ILE A 61 9.17 8.12 3.16
N ARG A 62 7.87 8.40 3.23
CA ARG A 62 7.19 8.93 4.43
C ARG A 62 6.16 7.92 4.91
N VAL A 63 6.21 7.57 6.19
CA VAL A 63 5.33 6.54 6.75
C VAL A 63 4.26 7.15 7.66
N GLU A 64 3.00 6.94 7.31
CA GLU A 64 1.85 7.43 8.05
C GLU A 64 0.82 6.31 8.20
N GLY A 65 0.47 5.95 9.44
CA GLY A 65 -0.54 4.92 9.70
C GLY A 65 -0.20 3.52 9.14
N GLY A 66 1.09 3.21 8.96
CA GLY A 66 1.56 1.93 8.39
C GLY A 66 1.61 1.89 6.87
N LEU A 67 1.28 3.00 6.20
CA LEU A 67 1.38 3.16 4.74
C LEU A 67 2.59 4.04 4.41
N GLY A 68 3.48 3.53 3.55
CA GLY A 68 4.64 4.26 3.06
C GLY A 68 4.33 4.96 1.76
N THR A 69 4.42 6.29 1.72
CA THR A 69 4.39 7.07 0.47
C THR A 69 5.80 7.24 -0.06
N VAL A 70 6.04 6.90 -1.32
CA VAL A 70 7.36 6.88 -1.96
C VAL A 70 7.44 7.94 -3.06
N GLY A 71 8.61 8.58 -3.22
CA GLY A 71 8.90 9.48 -4.33
C GLY A 71 10.41 9.68 -4.53
N ILE A 72 10.82 10.59 -5.42
CA ILE A 72 12.22 10.97 -5.59
C ILE A 72 12.53 12.33 -4.95
N SER A 73 13.77 12.52 -4.50
CA SER A 73 14.21 13.76 -3.84
C SER A 73 14.35 14.94 -4.81
N ASN A 74 14.49 16.15 -4.28
CA ASN A 74 14.80 17.34 -5.07
C ASN A 74 16.12 17.20 -5.83
N PHE A 75 17.15 16.62 -5.21
CA PHE A 75 18.43 16.38 -5.86
C PHE A 75 18.28 15.47 -7.10
N ALA A 76 17.51 14.39 -6.98
CA ALA A 76 17.27 13.46 -8.08
C ALA A 76 16.53 14.13 -9.26
N GLN A 77 15.48 14.91 -9.00
CA GLN A 77 14.72 15.54 -10.08
C GLN A 77 15.54 16.62 -10.80
N GLU A 78 16.41 17.36 -10.08
CA GLU A 78 17.31 18.33 -10.69
C GLU A 78 18.35 17.65 -11.60
N ALA A 79 18.90 16.51 -11.15
CA ALA A 79 19.84 15.72 -11.92
C ALA A 79 19.21 15.12 -13.18
N LEU A 80 17.95 14.65 -13.10
CA LEU A 80 17.19 14.17 -14.25
C LEU A 80 16.85 15.32 -15.22
N GLY A 81 16.50 16.49 -14.71
CA GLY A 81 15.90 17.57 -15.50
C GLY A 81 14.42 17.34 -15.79
N ASP A 82 13.90 17.96 -16.85
CA ASP A 82 12.46 17.98 -17.13
C ASP A 82 11.93 16.58 -17.45
N VAL A 83 11.14 16.03 -16.53
CA VAL A 83 10.58 14.67 -16.63
C VAL A 83 9.44 14.67 -17.63
N VAL A 84 9.50 13.76 -18.60
CA VAL A 84 8.52 13.62 -19.69
C VAL A 84 7.77 12.29 -19.64
N TYR A 85 8.27 11.31 -18.89
CA TYR A 85 7.62 10.02 -18.71
C TYR A 85 7.89 9.43 -17.32
N CYS A 86 6.91 8.67 -16.82
CA CYS A 86 6.97 7.99 -15.54
C CYS A 86 6.34 6.59 -15.68
N GLY A 87 7.17 5.55 -15.61
CA GLY A 87 6.74 4.16 -15.54
C GLY A 87 6.57 3.74 -14.08
N LEU A 88 5.34 3.40 -13.69
CA LEU A 88 4.97 2.99 -12.34
C LEU A 88 4.45 1.54 -12.34
N PRO A 89 4.53 0.83 -11.20
CA PRO A 89 4.11 -0.56 -11.09
C PRO A 89 2.59 -0.67 -11.05
N GLU A 90 2.07 -1.89 -11.19
CA GLU A 90 0.64 -2.15 -10.96
C GLU A 90 0.31 -2.20 -9.46
N VAL A 91 -0.88 -1.74 -9.09
CA VAL A 91 -1.41 -1.94 -7.73
C VAL A 91 -1.57 -3.43 -7.45
N GLY A 92 -1.11 -3.88 -6.28
CA GLY A 92 -1.03 -5.29 -5.88
C GLY A 92 0.32 -5.95 -6.18
N THR A 93 1.26 -5.23 -6.81
CA THR A 93 2.62 -5.75 -7.02
C THR A 93 3.34 -5.93 -5.69
N GLN A 94 3.95 -7.11 -5.50
CA GLN A 94 4.83 -7.40 -4.37
C GLN A 94 6.26 -6.98 -4.70
N LEU A 95 6.87 -6.15 -3.85
CA LEU A 95 8.24 -5.66 -4.00
C LEU A 95 9.06 -6.04 -2.76
N ALA A 96 10.28 -6.51 -2.97
CA ALA A 96 11.31 -6.54 -1.93
C ALA A 96 12.06 -5.20 -1.87
N GLN A 97 12.73 -4.93 -0.75
CA GLN A 97 13.66 -3.80 -0.67
C GLN A 97 14.70 -3.90 -1.80
N ALA A 98 14.95 -2.77 -2.46
CA ALA A 98 15.83 -2.62 -3.62
C ALA A 98 15.39 -3.34 -4.91
N ASP A 99 14.16 -3.86 -4.98
CA ASP A 99 13.58 -4.28 -6.25
C ASP A 99 13.29 -3.06 -7.13
N GLU A 100 13.60 -3.18 -8.42
CA GLU A 100 13.18 -2.21 -9.42
C GLU A 100 11.66 -2.26 -9.58
N PHE A 101 11.00 -1.10 -9.51
CA PHE A 101 9.54 -1.01 -9.66
C PHE A 101 9.10 -0.16 -10.86
N GLY A 102 10.02 0.57 -11.50
CA GLY A 102 9.69 1.53 -12.53
C GLY A 102 10.88 2.35 -13.00
N ALA A 103 10.60 3.37 -13.81
CA ALA A 103 11.62 4.26 -14.34
C ALA A 103 11.06 5.67 -14.59
N LEU A 104 11.93 6.67 -14.49
CA LEU A 104 11.66 8.04 -14.93
C LEU A 104 12.50 8.36 -16.17
N GLU A 105 11.89 9.01 -17.15
CA GLU A 105 12.61 9.52 -18.31
C GLU A 105 12.41 11.03 -18.44
N SER A 106 13.49 11.71 -18.76
CA SER A 106 13.55 13.14 -19.04
C SER A 106 14.10 13.37 -20.45
N VAL A 107 14.16 14.64 -20.86
CA VAL A 107 14.84 15.03 -22.11
C VAL A 107 16.36 14.88 -22.06
N LYS A 108 16.93 14.56 -20.89
CA LYS A 108 18.39 14.49 -20.66
C LYS A 108 18.88 13.10 -20.26
N ALA A 109 18.07 12.35 -19.52
CA ALA A 109 18.46 11.11 -18.87
C ALA A 109 17.25 10.19 -18.64
N ALA A 110 17.54 8.93 -18.31
CA ALA A 110 16.59 8.00 -17.73
C ALA A 110 17.20 7.41 -16.46
N SER A 111 16.36 7.10 -15.48
CA SER A 111 16.77 6.44 -14.24
C SER A 111 15.75 5.39 -13.85
N GLU A 112 16.21 4.20 -13.47
CA GLU A 112 15.39 3.21 -12.81
C GLU A 112 15.02 3.68 -11.40
N LEU A 113 13.93 3.14 -10.86
CA LEU A 113 13.38 3.43 -9.54
C LEU A 113 13.35 2.17 -8.68
N TYR A 114 13.85 2.28 -7.45
CA TYR A 114 14.00 1.13 -6.56
C TYR A 114 13.15 1.25 -5.30
N SER A 115 12.56 0.13 -4.87
CA SER A 115 11.68 0.11 -3.70
C SER A 115 12.50 0.34 -2.42
N PRO A 116 12.16 1.34 -1.59
CA PRO A 116 12.91 1.60 -0.36
C PRO A 116 12.73 0.49 0.69
N LEU A 117 11.61 -0.24 0.65
CA LEU A 117 11.22 -1.27 1.62
C LEU A 117 10.57 -2.47 0.93
N THR A 118 10.42 -3.57 1.65
CA THR A 118 9.62 -4.73 1.28
C THR A 118 8.14 -4.48 1.58
N GLY A 119 7.26 -4.70 0.60
CA GLY A 119 5.81 -4.53 0.76
C GLY A 119 4.98 -4.73 -0.51
N GLU A 120 3.71 -4.37 -0.42
CA GLU A 120 2.73 -4.42 -1.51
C GLU A 120 2.36 -3.01 -1.98
N VAL A 121 2.32 -2.79 -3.30
CA VAL A 121 1.86 -1.52 -3.88
C VAL A 121 0.35 -1.37 -3.67
N MET A 122 -0.06 -0.34 -2.93
CA MET A 122 -1.48 -0.07 -2.60
C MET A 122 -2.10 0.99 -3.49
N GLU A 123 -1.30 1.96 -3.95
CA GLU A 123 -1.77 3.09 -4.75
C GLU A 123 -0.62 3.60 -5.63
N VAL A 124 -0.93 4.11 -6.81
CA VAL A 124 0.03 4.80 -7.68
C VAL A 124 -0.53 6.15 -8.11
N ASN A 125 0.34 7.13 -8.34
CA ASN A 125 -0.07 8.47 -8.70
C ASN A 125 -0.46 8.57 -10.18
N GLN A 126 -1.73 8.30 -10.46
CA GLN A 126 -2.30 8.32 -11.82
C GLN A 126 -2.16 9.69 -12.52
N LEU A 127 -1.98 10.78 -11.76
CA LEU A 127 -1.81 12.12 -12.35
C LEU A 127 -0.50 12.25 -13.14
N LEU A 128 0.51 11.41 -12.86
CA LEU A 128 1.81 11.49 -13.51
C LEU A 128 1.80 11.01 -14.96
N ALA A 129 0.79 10.23 -15.38
CA ALA A 129 0.60 9.86 -16.78
C ALA A 129 0.33 11.09 -17.67
N ASP A 130 -0.46 12.04 -17.17
CA ASP A 130 -0.81 13.27 -17.89
C ASP A 130 0.11 14.45 -17.53
N LYS A 131 0.69 14.44 -16.32
CA LYS A 131 1.45 15.56 -15.75
C LYS A 131 2.76 15.11 -15.10
N PRO A 132 3.70 14.51 -15.86
CA PRO A 132 4.97 14.01 -15.32
C PRO A 132 5.80 15.11 -14.65
N GLY A 133 5.72 16.36 -15.15
CA GLY A 133 6.41 17.52 -14.56
C GLY A 133 5.98 17.90 -13.13
N LEU A 134 4.96 17.25 -12.54
CA LEU A 134 4.69 17.36 -11.10
C LEU A 134 5.86 16.85 -10.26
N ILE A 135 6.62 15.87 -10.76
CA ILE A 135 7.85 15.39 -10.12
C ILE A 135 8.85 16.53 -9.95
N ASN A 136 9.08 17.33 -10.99
CA ASN A 136 9.98 18.49 -10.91
C ASN A 136 9.45 19.61 -10.01
N LYS A 137 8.13 19.85 -10.01
CA LYS A 137 7.52 21.01 -9.31
C LYS A 137 7.19 20.75 -7.84
N SER A 138 6.94 19.51 -7.46
CA SER A 138 6.28 19.14 -6.20
C SER A 138 6.73 17.76 -5.70
N CYS A 139 8.02 17.41 -5.84
CA CYS A 139 8.58 16.08 -5.56
C CYS A 139 8.21 15.47 -4.20
N TYR A 140 8.04 16.28 -3.15
CA TYR A 140 7.68 15.83 -1.79
C TYR A 140 6.19 15.90 -1.46
N LYS A 141 5.37 16.41 -2.40
CA LYS A 141 3.92 16.61 -2.24
C LYS A 141 3.16 15.94 -3.38
N ASP A 142 2.90 16.64 -4.47
CA ASP A 142 2.04 16.15 -5.56
C ASP A 142 2.77 15.21 -6.54
N GLY A 143 4.10 15.18 -6.46
CA GLY A 143 4.99 14.33 -7.27
C GLY A 143 5.35 12.99 -6.63
N TRP A 144 4.58 12.52 -5.64
CA TRP A 144 4.73 11.15 -5.11
C TRP A 144 4.47 10.11 -6.20
N LEU A 145 5.11 8.94 -6.12
CA LEU A 145 5.10 7.92 -7.16
C LEU A 145 4.10 6.80 -6.83
N MET A 146 4.28 6.18 -5.66
CA MET A 146 3.43 5.10 -5.18
C MET A 146 3.23 5.15 -3.66
N LYS A 147 2.22 4.46 -3.18
CA LYS A 147 2.06 4.11 -1.77
C LYS A 147 2.11 2.60 -1.62
N MET A 148 2.77 2.13 -0.57
CA MET A 148 2.95 0.71 -0.31
C MET A 148 2.73 0.35 1.16
N THR A 149 2.37 -0.90 1.41
CA THR A 149 2.45 -1.48 2.76
C THR A 149 3.91 -1.67 3.17
N ILE A 150 4.14 -1.88 4.46
CA ILE A 150 5.48 -2.12 5.01
C ILE A 150 5.46 -3.49 5.68
N ALA A 151 6.03 -4.49 4.99
CA ALA A 151 6.06 -5.86 5.48
C ALA A 151 7.16 -6.09 6.53
N LYS A 152 8.26 -5.32 6.43
CA LYS A 152 9.43 -5.41 7.32
C LYS A 152 9.81 -4.03 7.87
N PRO A 153 9.17 -3.57 8.95
CA PRO A 153 9.41 -2.25 9.53
C PRO A 153 10.88 -1.95 9.88
N GLU A 154 11.66 -2.96 10.22
CA GLU A 154 13.09 -2.86 10.55
C GLU A 154 13.96 -2.34 9.40
N GLU A 155 13.51 -2.47 8.15
CA GLU A 155 14.22 -1.95 6.98
C GLU A 155 14.29 -0.40 6.98
N LEU A 156 13.40 0.29 7.71
CA LEU A 156 13.45 1.75 7.90
C LEU A 156 14.69 2.22 8.66
N ASP A 157 15.27 1.38 9.51
CA ASP A 157 16.43 1.73 10.32
C ASP A 157 17.70 1.82 9.48
N ALA A 158 17.72 1.14 8.32
CA ALA A 158 18.80 1.23 7.35
C ALA A 158 18.75 2.51 6.50
N LEU A 159 17.60 3.19 6.46
CA LEU A 159 17.41 4.39 5.66
C LEU A 159 17.93 5.64 6.36
N MET A 160 18.45 6.56 5.57
CA MET A 160 18.95 7.84 6.04
C MET A 160 17.82 8.72 6.54
N ASP A 161 18.04 9.43 7.65
CA ASP A 161 17.23 10.60 7.97
C ASP A 161 17.63 11.79 7.09
N GLU A 162 16.85 12.87 7.14
CA GLU A 162 17.09 14.08 6.35
C GLU A 162 18.49 14.66 6.56
N LYS A 163 18.98 14.71 7.81
CA LYS A 163 20.32 15.24 8.11
C LYS A 163 21.44 14.36 7.56
N ALA A 164 21.27 13.04 7.60
CA ALA A 164 22.21 12.10 7.01
C ALA A 164 22.22 12.21 5.48
N TYR A 165 21.04 12.34 4.87
CA TYR A 165 20.90 12.53 3.43
C TYR A 165 21.55 13.85 2.95
N GLU A 166 21.35 14.95 3.67
CA GLU A 166 22.02 16.23 3.37
C GLU A 166 23.56 16.14 3.41
N ARG A 167 24.12 15.33 4.33
CA ARG A 167 25.57 15.08 4.36
C ARG A 167 26.01 14.21 3.20
N TYR A 168 25.21 13.20 2.86
CA TYR A 168 25.47 12.30 1.74
C TYR A 168 25.53 13.06 0.41
N ILE A 169 24.51 13.87 0.09
CA ILE A 169 24.51 14.66 -1.15
C ILE A 169 25.69 15.64 -1.22
N ARG A 170 26.03 16.29 -0.10
CA ARG A 170 27.17 17.22 -0.05
C ARG A 170 28.48 16.51 -0.37
N SER A 171 28.66 15.28 0.13
CA SER A 171 29.87 14.49 -0.15
C SER A 171 29.99 13.98 -1.59
N MET A 172 28.94 14.12 -2.40
CA MET A 172 28.94 13.79 -3.84
C MET A 172 29.31 14.98 -4.73
N GLU A 173 29.22 16.20 -4.21
CA GLU A 173 29.56 17.44 -4.94
C GLU A 173 31.05 17.79 -4.86
N ASP A 174 31.79 17.18 -3.94
CA ASP A 174 33.23 17.33 -3.73
C ASP A 174 34.05 16.32 -4.58
#